data_AF-A0A2S9S0B2-F1
#
_entry.id   AF-A0A2S9S0B2-F1
#
_cell.length_a   1.000
_cell.length_b   1.000
_cell.length_c   1.000
_cell.angle_alpha   90.00
_cell.angle_beta   90.00
_cell.angle_gamma   90.00
#
_symmetry.space_group_name_H-M   'P 1'
#
loop_
_entity.id
_entity.type
_entity.pdbx_description
1 polymer ?
#
loop_
_entity_poly.entity_id
_entity_poly.type
_entity_poly.pdbx_seq_one_letter_code
_entity_poly.pdbx_strand_id
1 'polypeptide(L)'
;MKHSKTPLRQEKQSFTHFMKGSEKWLTRISYFLAALIIALIVGGISLHANAHPTDWHDNALSEQIQQEERARAKAQWREENGIYQANLTPQVNADMYRYVEQKQAEINRTLGEK
;
A
#
# COMPACT_ATOMS: atom_id res chain seq x y z
N MET A 1 -2.27 -16.12 -77.24
CA MET A 1 -1.72 -15.07 -76.35
C MET A 1 -0.82 -15.73 -75.31
N LYS A 2 0.50 -15.50 -75.36
CA LYS A 2 1.43 -15.97 -74.31
C LYS A 2 1.33 -15.00 -73.13
N HIS A 3 0.61 -15.37 -72.07
CA HIS A 3 0.65 -14.62 -70.83
C HIS A 3 2.07 -14.68 -70.25
N SER A 4 2.78 -13.56 -70.30
CA SER A 4 4.07 -13.39 -69.65
C SER A 4 3.88 -13.55 -68.14
N LYS A 5 4.37 -14.67 -67.58
CA LYS A 5 4.37 -14.97 -66.13
C LYS A 5 5.51 -14.25 -65.37
N THR A 6 6.31 -13.50 -66.10
CA THR A 6 7.52 -12.80 -65.64
C THR A 6 7.26 -11.67 -64.64
N PRO A 7 6.24 -10.81 -64.77
CA PRO A 7 6.04 -9.69 -63.84
C PRO A 7 5.60 -10.15 -62.44
N LEU A 8 4.70 -11.14 -62.36
CA LEU A 8 4.26 -11.76 -61.11
C LEU A 8 5.40 -12.43 -60.33
N ARG A 9 6.41 -12.96 -61.04
CA ARG A 9 7.58 -13.58 -60.41
C ARG A 9 8.55 -12.54 -59.85
N GLN A 10 8.72 -11.41 -60.53
CA GLN A 10 9.53 -10.28 -60.04
C GLN A 10 8.92 -9.63 -58.79
N GLU A 11 7.61 -9.44 -58.78
CA GLU A 11 6.89 -8.83 -57.66
C GLU A 11 7.08 -9.64 -56.37
N LYS A 12 6.92 -10.97 -56.45
CA LYS A 12 7.14 -11.87 -55.30
C LYS A 12 8.58 -11.82 -54.77
N GLN A 13 9.57 -11.68 -55.66
CA GLN A 13 10.98 -11.57 -55.28
C GLN A 13 11.30 -10.22 -54.64
N SER A 14 10.66 -9.14 -55.10
CA SER A 14 10.76 -7.81 -54.48
C SER A 14 10.22 -7.82 -53.04
N PHE A 15 9.05 -8.42 -52.82
CA PHE A 15 8.46 -8.52 -51.48
C PHE A 15 9.29 -9.38 -50.52
N THR A 16 9.85 -10.50 -50.98
CA THR A 16 10.70 -11.33 -50.13
C THR A 16 12.01 -10.63 -49.78
N HIS A 17 12.60 -9.88 -50.70
CA HIS A 17 13.80 -9.08 -50.43
C HIS A 17 13.51 -7.91 -49.46
N PHE A 18 12.38 -7.24 -49.62
CA PHE A 18 11.92 -6.18 -48.71
C PHE A 18 11.67 -6.69 -47.29
N MET A 19 10.98 -7.83 -47.15
CA MET A 19 10.72 -8.45 -45.84
C MET A 19 12.01 -8.91 -45.15
N LYS A 20 12.96 -9.48 -45.91
CA LYS A 20 14.25 -9.90 -45.36
C LYS A 20 15.13 -8.71 -44.93
N GLY A 21 14.96 -7.56 -45.58
CA GLY A 21 15.57 -6.30 -45.17
C GLY A 21 14.94 -5.68 -43.92
N SER A 22 13.62 -5.85 -43.75
CA SER A 22 12.86 -5.26 -42.64
C SER A 22 13.03 -5.99 -41.31
N GLU A 23 13.40 -7.28 -41.30
CA GLU A 23 13.67 -8.07 -40.09
C GLU A 23 14.64 -7.35 -39.14
N LYS A 24 15.79 -6.88 -39.65
CA LYS A 24 16.80 -6.19 -38.82
C LYS A 24 16.31 -4.86 -38.26
N TRP A 25 15.43 -4.18 -38.97
CA TRP A 25 14.88 -2.89 -38.56
C TRP A 25 13.77 -3.08 -37.52
N LEU A 26 12.91 -4.09 -37.72
CA LEU A 26 11.88 -4.50 -36.77
C LEU A 26 12.47 -4.94 -35.43
N THR A 27 13.56 -5.72 -35.43
CA THR A 27 14.20 -6.13 -34.18
C THR A 27 14.76 -4.94 -33.40
N ARG A 28 15.35 -3.96 -34.08
CA ARG A 28 15.87 -2.73 -33.44
C ARG A 28 14.76 -1.91 -32.79
N ILE A 29 13.63 -1.76 -33.49
CA ILE A 29 12.46 -1.06 -32.94
C ILE A 29 11.88 -1.82 -31.76
N SER A 30 11.80 -3.15 -31.84
CA SER A 30 11.33 -3.99 -30.73
C SER A 30 12.20 -3.82 -29.48
N TYR A 31 13.53 -3.81 -29.61
CA TYR A 31 14.42 -3.54 -28.49
C TYR A 31 14.28 -2.12 -27.93
N PHE A 32 14.11 -1.12 -28.81
CA PHE A 32 13.88 0.27 -28.39
C PHE A 32 12.57 0.42 -27.59
N LEU A 33 11.49 -0.21 -28.04
CA LEU A 33 10.19 -0.20 -27.35
C LEU A 33 10.28 -0.92 -26.01
N ALA A 34 10.97 -2.07 -25.95
CA ALA A 34 11.20 -2.78 -24.70
C ALA A 34 12.01 -1.92 -23.70
N ALA A 35 13.08 -1.27 -24.15
CA ALA A 35 13.88 -0.38 -23.31
C ALA A 35 13.09 0.83 -22.83
N LEU A 36 12.23 1.42 -23.68
CA LEU A 36 11.35 2.53 -23.31
C LEU A 36 10.35 2.12 -22.23
N ILE A 37 9.72 0.95 -22.34
CA ILE A 37 8.78 0.45 -21.33
C ILE A 37 9.50 0.23 -19.99
N ILE A 38 10.70 -0.36 -20.01
CA ILE A 38 11.51 -0.54 -18.79
C ILE A 38 11.88 0.82 -18.18
N ALA A 39 12.29 1.79 -18.99
CA ALA A 39 12.61 3.14 -18.53
C ALA A 39 11.37 3.88 -17.98
N LEU A 40 10.18 3.65 -18.52
CA LEU A 40 8.92 4.20 -18.01
C LEU A 40 8.48 3.51 -16.72
N ILE A 41 8.74 2.23 -16.54
CA ILE A 41 8.45 1.54 -15.26
C ILE A 41 9.42 2.04 -14.18
N VAL A 42 10.72 2.09 -14.47
CA VAL A 42 11.75 2.52 -13.50
C VAL A 42 11.69 4.04 -13.24
N GLY A 43 11.55 4.84 -14.30
CA GLY A 43 11.44 6.30 -14.23
C GLY A 43 10.05 6.80 -13.82
N GLY A 44 8.99 6.04 -14.12
CA GLY A 44 7.61 6.36 -13.69
C GLY A 44 7.40 6.20 -12.18
N ILE A 45 8.15 5.31 -11.53
CA ILE A 45 8.24 5.26 -10.06
C ILE A 45 8.79 6.59 -9.50
N SER A 46 9.61 7.32 -10.28
CA SER A 46 10.18 8.61 -9.85
C SER A 46 9.27 9.83 -10.12
N LEU A 47 8.32 9.74 -11.07
CA LEU A 47 7.44 10.86 -11.43
C LEU A 47 6.20 11.00 -10.52
N HIS A 48 5.85 9.96 -9.77
CA HIS A 48 4.81 10.00 -8.74
C HIS A 48 5.35 10.21 -7.32
N ALA A 49 6.65 10.46 -7.16
CA ALA A 49 7.15 11.19 -6.01
C ALA A 49 6.90 12.68 -6.27
N ASN A 50 5.62 13.04 -6.40
CA ASN A 50 5.18 14.37 -6.07
C ASN A 50 5.41 14.49 -4.57
N ALA A 51 6.67 14.74 -4.23
CA ALA A 51 7.13 15.13 -2.92
C ALA A 51 6.50 16.50 -2.70
N HIS A 52 5.20 16.49 -2.39
CA HIS A 52 4.72 17.34 -1.33
C HIS A 52 5.80 17.25 -0.26
N PRO A 53 6.47 18.36 0.11
CA PRO A 53 7.29 18.31 1.29
C PRO A 53 6.33 17.82 2.36
N THR A 54 6.48 16.56 2.77
CA THR A 54 6.13 16.14 4.11
C THR A 54 7.08 16.97 4.95
N ASP A 55 6.66 18.20 5.16
CA ASP A 55 7.23 19.07 6.15
C ASP A 55 7.03 18.31 7.45
N TRP A 56 8.09 17.61 7.85
CA TRP A 56 8.19 16.93 9.13
C TRP A 56 7.75 17.88 10.25
N HIS A 57 7.93 19.20 10.04
CA HIS A 57 7.70 20.21 11.04
C HIS A 57 6.23 20.65 11.16
N ASP A 58 5.41 20.47 10.12
CA ASP A 58 3.98 20.80 10.10
C ASP A 58 3.13 19.54 10.34
N ASN A 59 3.25 19.01 11.56
CA ASN A 59 2.49 17.86 12.05
C ASN A 59 1.02 18.19 12.39
N ALA A 60 0.55 19.41 12.16
CA ALA A 60 -0.78 19.86 12.60
C ALA A 60 -1.93 19.06 11.94
N LEU A 61 -1.82 18.77 10.65
CA LEU A 61 -2.82 17.98 9.92
C LEU A 61 -2.75 16.50 10.32
N SER A 62 -1.55 15.96 10.49
CA SER A 62 -1.32 14.59 10.94
C SER A 62 -1.79 14.36 12.38
N GLU A 63 -1.58 15.32 13.28
CA GLU A 63 -2.15 15.30 14.63
C GLU A 63 -3.67 15.38 14.61
N GLN A 64 -4.24 16.22 13.75
CA GLN A 64 -5.70 16.33 13.62
C GLN A 64 -6.32 15.02 13.12
N ILE A 65 -5.74 14.40 12.08
CA ILE A 65 -6.18 13.11 11.54
C ILE A 65 -6.03 12.01 12.61
N GLN A 66 -4.91 11.99 13.34
CA GLN A 66 -4.68 11.00 14.38
C GLN A 66 -5.63 11.17 15.58
N GLN A 67 -5.97 12.41 15.95
CA GLN A 67 -6.95 12.68 17.00
C GLN A 67 -8.36 12.28 16.57
N GLU A 68 -8.73 12.56 15.33
CA GLU A 68 -10.03 12.20 14.78
C GLU A 68 -10.19 10.67 14.66
N GLU A 69 -9.17 9.96 14.18
CA GLU A 69 -9.15 8.50 14.13
C GLU A 69 -9.23 7.87 15.53
N ARG A 70 -8.50 8.42 16.51
CA ARG A 70 -8.61 7.98 17.90
C ARG A 70 -10.00 8.22 18.49
N ALA A 71 -10.63 9.35 18.18
CA ALA A 71 -11.99 9.65 18.62
C ALA A 71 -13.02 8.69 17.99
N ARG A 72 -12.87 8.39 16.69
CA ARG A 72 -13.70 7.43 15.96
C ARG A 72 -13.53 6.00 16.49
N ALA A 73 -12.30 5.54 16.68
CA ALA A 73 -12.02 4.24 17.27
C ALA A 73 -12.58 4.12 18.70
N LYS A 74 -12.47 5.18 19.50
CA LYS A 74 -13.07 5.24 20.85
C LYS A 74 -14.60 5.29 20.81
N ALA A 75 -15.20 5.87 19.78
CA ALA A 75 -16.66 5.84 19.59
C ALA A 75 -17.14 4.44 19.20
N GLN A 76 -16.50 3.82 18.21
CA GLN A 76 -16.79 2.44 17.77
C GLN A 76 -16.62 1.44 18.92
N TRP A 77 -15.53 1.55 19.68
CA TRP A 77 -15.31 0.70 20.84
C TRP A 77 -16.41 0.86 21.89
N ARG A 78 -16.90 2.09 22.12
CA ARG A 78 -18.03 2.36 23.04
C ARG A 78 -19.36 1.83 22.52
N GLU A 79 -19.58 1.83 21.21
CA GLU A 79 -20.78 1.25 20.59
C GLU A 79 -20.78 -0.28 20.71
N GLU A 80 -19.62 -0.92 20.49
CA GLU A 80 -19.48 -2.39 20.50
C GLU A 80 -19.37 -2.99 21.90
N ASN A 81 -18.64 -2.33 22.81
CA ASN A 81 -18.32 -2.86 24.14
C ASN A 81 -19.10 -2.16 25.26
N GLY A 82 -19.95 -1.19 24.91
CA GLY A 82 -20.58 -0.29 25.86
C GLY A 82 -19.59 0.71 26.46
N ILE A 83 -20.09 1.65 27.24
CA ILE A 83 -19.23 2.51 28.06
C ILE A 83 -18.70 1.64 29.19
N TYR A 84 -17.38 1.39 29.23
CA TYR A 84 -16.75 0.85 30.43
C TYR A 84 -16.90 1.89 31.54
N GLN A 85 -17.96 1.71 32.33
CA GLN A 85 -18.26 2.34 33.60
C GLN A 85 -17.89 3.83 33.68
N ALA A 86 -18.68 4.67 33.00
CA ALA A 86 -18.67 6.11 33.27
C ALA A 86 -19.19 6.34 34.69
N ASN A 87 -18.33 6.88 35.55
CA ASN A 87 -18.57 7.24 36.95
C ASN A 87 -18.79 6.06 37.90
N LEU A 88 -17.70 5.36 38.25
CA LEU A 88 -17.61 4.83 39.61
C LEU A 88 -17.73 6.03 40.56
N THR A 89 -18.80 6.07 41.36
CA THR A 89 -18.89 7.04 42.46
C THR A 89 -17.65 6.89 43.34
N PRO A 90 -17.21 7.94 44.07
CA PRO A 90 -16.03 7.84 44.95
C PRO A 90 -16.05 6.60 45.85
N GLN A 91 -17.26 6.17 46.25
CA GLN A 91 -17.52 4.97 47.02
C GLN A 91 -17.12 3.68 46.27
N VAL A 92 -17.54 3.52 45.01
CA VAL A 92 -17.24 2.31 44.21
C VAL A 92 -15.74 2.25 43.89
N ASN A 93 -15.09 3.39 43.69
CA ASN A 93 -13.63 3.43 43.55
C ASN A 93 -12.94 3.00 44.84
N ALA A 94 -13.37 3.50 46.00
CA ALA A 94 -12.81 3.09 47.28
C ALA A 94 -13.00 1.59 47.56
N ASP A 95 -14.16 1.04 47.24
CA ASP A 95 -14.43 -0.39 47.39
C ASP A 95 -13.62 -1.26 46.42
N MET A 96 -13.37 -0.78 45.20
CA MET A 96 -12.46 -1.44 44.26
C MET A 96 -11.03 -1.52 44.82
N TYR A 97 -10.49 -0.42 45.36
CA TYR A 97 -9.15 -0.43 45.96
C TYR A 97 -9.09 -1.37 47.17
N ARG A 98 -10.09 -1.34 48.06
CA ARG A 98 -10.18 -2.27 49.20
C ARG A 98 -10.24 -3.73 48.78
N TYR A 99 -10.99 -4.04 47.73
CA TYR A 99 -11.08 -5.40 47.19
C TYR A 99 -9.73 -5.86 46.63
N VAL A 100 -9.01 -4.99 45.92
CA VAL A 100 -7.66 -5.29 45.42
C VAL A 100 -6.68 -5.52 46.57
N GLU A 101 -6.70 -4.69 47.62
CA GLU A 101 -5.87 -4.87 48.80
C GLU A 101 -6.14 -6.19 49.53
N GLN A 102 -7.41 -6.56 49.70
CA GLN A 102 -7.80 -7.86 50.27
C GLN A 102 -7.29 -9.03 49.44
N LYS A 103 -7.43 -8.95 48.10
CA LYS A 103 -6.94 -9.99 47.20
C LYS A 103 -5.42 -10.08 47.20
N GLN A 104 -4.71 -8.95 47.27
CA GLN A 104 -3.26 -8.96 47.40
C GLN A 104 -2.81 -9.58 48.72
N ALA A 105 -3.52 -9.32 49.84
CA ALA A 105 -3.24 -9.94 51.12
C ALA A 105 -3.52 -11.46 51.11
N GLU A 106 -4.60 -11.89 50.43
CA GLU A 106 -4.92 -13.31 50.23
C GLU A 106 -3.83 -14.03 49.42
N ILE A 107 -3.37 -13.41 48.32
CA ILE A 107 -2.27 -13.93 47.49
C ILE A 107 -0.95 -13.96 48.29
N ASN A 108 -0.64 -12.93 49.06
CA ASN A 108 0.56 -12.90 49.88
C ASN A 108 0.51 -13.94 50.99
N ARG A 109 -0.67 -14.30 51.49
CA ARG A 109 -0.85 -15.41 52.44
C ARG A 109 -0.64 -16.77 51.78
N THR A 110 -1.12 -16.97 50.56
CA THR A 110 -0.98 -18.26 49.85
C THR A 110 0.41 -18.45 49.23
N LEU A 111 1.09 -17.37 48.83
CA LEU A 111 2.44 -17.40 48.26
C LEU A 111 3.55 -17.11 49.28
N GLY A 112 3.21 -16.57 50.44
CA GLY A 112 4.12 -16.26 51.54
C GLY A 112 4.32 -17.40 52.54
N GLU A 113 3.61 -18.53 52.38
CA GLU A 113 3.96 -19.77 53.07
C GLU A 113 5.20 -20.39 52.39
N LYS A 114 6.38 -19.98 52.87
CA LYS A 114 7.58 -20.80 52.92
C LYS A 114 7.89 -21.14 54.37
#